data_AF-A0A0G1UCZ2-F1
#
_entry.id   AF-A0A0G1UCZ2-F1
#
_cell.length_a   1.000
_cell.length_b   1.000
_cell.length_c   1.000
_cell.angle_alpha   90.00
_cell.angle_beta   90.00
_cell.angle_gamma   90.00
#
_symmetry.space_group_name_H-M   'P 1'
#
loop_
_entity.id
_entity.type
_entity.pdbx_description
1 polymer ?
#
loop_
_entity_poly.entity_id
_entity_poly.type
_entity_poly.pdbx_seq_one_letter_code
_entity_poly.pdbx_strand_id
1 'polypeptide(L)'
;MRVSEEKLHPSLKNQIIKTLAQTLVDLKDLEEAETFLKSFFNESELETFAKRLSIAYWLKKGRSYTNIKQNLKVSSATIASTQSLLNKTGVLLAIKKIEAEEWASVWAEKIKKFVNR
;
A
#
# COMPACT_ATOMS: atom_id res chain seq x y z
N MET A 1 4.55 14.67 9.17
CA MET A 1 3.69 15.75 9.71
C MET A 1 3.83 15.85 11.24
N ARG A 2 4.04 17.04 11.81
CA ARG A 2 3.87 17.28 13.26
C ARG A 2 2.40 17.57 13.53
N VAL A 3 1.80 16.90 14.51
CA VAL A 3 0.41 17.10 14.90
C VAL A 3 0.34 17.89 16.21
N SER A 4 -0.69 18.71 16.37
CA SER A 4 -0.98 19.41 17.63
C SER A 4 -1.41 18.43 18.72
N GLU A 5 -1.23 18.81 19.99
CA GLU A 5 -1.76 18.07 21.15
C GLU A 5 -3.29 18.19 21.24
N GLU A 6 -3.87 19.25 20.66
CA GLU A 6 -5.31 19.43 20.61
C GLU A 6 -5.99 18.38 19.73
N LYS A 7 -7.05 17.77 20.28
CA LYS A 7 -7.80 16.73 19.58
C LYS A 7 -8.76 17.37 18.59
N LEU A 8 -8.68 16.94 17.34
CA LEU A 8 -9.69 17.25 16.33
C LEU A 8 -11.07 16.76 16.76
N HIS A 9 -12.10 17.57 16.49
CA HIS A 9 -13.48 17.16 16.69
C HIS A 9 -13.77 15.88 15.88
N PRO A 10 -14.45 14.85 16.45
CA PRO A 10 -14.62 13.56 15.80
C PRO A 10 -15.28 13.61 14.42
N SER A 11 -16.29 14.49 14.23
CA SER A 11 -16.95 14.65 12.92
C SER A 11 -16.00 15.19 11.86
N LEU A 12 -15.20 16.21 12.19
CA LEU A 12 -14.21 16.79 11.30
C LEU A 12 -13.14 15.76 10.94
N LYS A 13 -12.65 14.99 11.92
CA LYS A 13 -11.70 13.91 11.69
C LYS A 13 -12.23 12.88 10.69
N ASN A 14 -13.48 12.46 10.84
CA ASN A 14 -14.09 11.51 9.89
C ASN A 14 -14.25 12.13 8.50
N GLN A 15 -14.61 13.41 8.43
CA GLN A 15 -14.78 14.13 7.17
C GLN A 15 -13.45 14.24 6.41
N ILE A 16 -12.35 14.66 7.06
CA ILE A 16 -11.04 14.78 6.39
C ILE A 16 -10.51 13.42 5.92
N ILE A 17 -10.75 12.34 6.68
CA ILE A 17 -10.37 10.98 6.26
C ILE A 17 -11.19 10.55 5.05
N LYS A 18 -12.49 10.82 5.04
CA LYS A 18 -13.36 10.51 3.91
C LYS A 18 -12.95 11.30 2.66
N THR A 19 -12.63 12.58 2.80
CA THR A 19 -12.15 13.40 1.68
C THR A 19 -10.88 12.81 1.08
N LEU A 20 -9.88 12.47 1.90
CA LEU A 20 -8.65 11.83 1.41
C LEU A 20 -8.95 10.51 0.69
N ALA A 21 -9.81 9.65 1.27
CA ALA A 21 -10.17 8.39 0.66
C ALA A 21 -10.90 8.57 -0.68
N GLN A 22 -11.81 9.56 -0.77
CA GLN A 22 -12.52 9.87 -2.01
C GLN A 22 -11.56 10.40 -3.08
N THR A 23 -10.65 11.31 -2.73
CA THR A 23 -9.64 11.80 -3.67
C THR A 23 -8.79 10.67 -4.23
N LEU A 24 -8.40 9.69 -3.40
CA LEU A 24 -7.66 8.52 -3.89
C LEU A 24 -8.46 7.64 -4.86
N VAL A 25 -9.79 7.59 -4.73
CA VAL A 25 -10.69 6.86 -5.63
C VAL A 25 -10.91 7.61 -6.95
N ASP A 26 -10.87 8.94 -6.91
CA ASP A 26 -11.12 9.79 -8.08
C ASP A 26 -9.91 9.87 -9.05
N LEU A 27 -8.73 9.41 -8.62
CA LEU A 27 -7.53 9.28 -9.47
C LEU A 27 -7.76 8.19 -10.51
N LYS A 28 -7.58 8.53 -11.79
CA LYS A 28 -8.05 7.69 -12.91
C LYS A 28 -7.09 6.57 -13.26
N ASP A 29 -5.81 6.80 -13.08
CA ASP A 29 -4.75 5.90 -13.50
C ASP A 29 -3.51 5.98 -12.59
N LEU A 30 -2.56 5.10 -12.88
CA LEU A 30 -1.32 4.99 -12.11
C LEU A 30 -0.47 6.27 -12.19
N GLU A 31 -0.48 6.98 -13.33
CA GLU A 31 0.32 8.19 -13.52
C GLU A 31 -0.23 9.35 -12.68
N GLU A 32 -1.54 9.58 -12.71
CA GLU A 32 -2.21 10.54 -11.83
C GLU A 32 -1.95 10.20 -10.35
N ALA A 33 -2.06 8.92 -9.99
CA ALA A 33 -1.82 8.48 -8.62
C ALA A 33 -0.39 8.66 -8.15
N GLU A 34 0.60 8.27 -8.95
CA GLU A 34 2.02 8.46 -8.62
C GLU A 34 2.38 9.95 -8.51
N THR A 35 1.84 10.78 -9.41
CA THR A 35 2.06 12.23 -9.40
C THR A 35 1.52 12.86 -8.12
N PHE A 36 0.30 12.49 -7.72
CA PHE A 36 -0.28 12.92 -6.46
C PHE A 36 0.57 12.46 -5.27
N LEU A 37 0.93 11.18 -5.19
CA LEU A 37 1.66 10.62 -4.05
C LEU A 37 3.04 11.27 -3.86
N LYS A 38 3.79 11.48 -4.96
CA LYS A 38 5.12 12.13 -4.94
C LYS A 38 5.05 13.61 -4.58
N SER A 39 3.94 14.28 -4.89
CA SER A 39 3.75 15.70 -4.59
C SER A 39 3.17 15.95 -3.20
N PHE A 40 2.35 15.02 -2.69
CA PHE A 40 1.63 15.16 -1.42
C PHE A 40 2.44 14.66 -0.22
N PHE A 41 3.14 13.54 -0.36
CA PHE A 41 3.99 13.00 0.69
C PHE A 41 5.42 13.52 0.57
N ASN A 42 6.11 13.68 1.69
CA ASN A 42 7.57 13.73 1.63
C ASN A 42 8.15 12.34 1.34
N GLU A 43 9.40 12.30 0.92
CA GLU A 43 10.09 11.06 0.52
C GLU A 43 10.02 9.97 1.61
N SER A 44 10.24 10.34 2.87
CA SER A 44 10.24 9.39 3.99
C SER A 44 8.85 8.83 4.28
N GLU A 45 7.81 9.66 4.22
CA GLU A 45 6.42 9.23 4.39
C GLU A 45 6.02 8.27 3.27
N LEU A 46 6.28 8.65 2.01
CA LEU A 46 5.98 7.83 0.84
C LEU A 46 6.67 6.46 0.92
N GLU A 47 7.98 6.45 1.18
CA GLU A 47 8.76 5.22 1.28
C GLU A 47 8.27 4.34 2.45
N THR A 48 7.91 4.95 3.58
CA THR A 48 7.39 4.24 4.75
C THR A 48 6.06 3.53 4.45
N PHE A 49 5.11 4.22 3.82
CA PHE A 49 3.83 3.64 3.46
C PHE A 49 3.97 2.57 2.36
N ALA A 50 4.82 2.80 1.36
CA ALA A 50 5.12 1.82 0.31
C ALA A 50 5.75 0.54 0.87
N LYS A 51 6.75 0.67 1.76
CA LYS A 51 7.36 -0.47 2.47
C LYS A 51 6.33 -1.20 3.32
N ARG A 52 5.46 -0.50 4.05
CA ARG A 52 4.42 -1.13 4.89
C ARG A 52 3.45 -1.97 4.05
N LEU A 53 3.00 -1.46 2.90
CA LEU A 53 2.15 -2.21 1.98
C LEU A 53 2.88 -3.45 1.42
N SER A 54 4.15 -3.28 1.04
CA SER A 54 4.99 -4.36 0.52
C SER A 54 5.25 -5.46 1.55
N ILE A 55 5.52 -5.10 2.81
CA ILE A 55 5.65 -6.06 3.92
C ILE A 55 4.36 -6.86 4.06
N ALA A 56 3.20 -6.20 4.08
CA ALA A 56 1.92 -6.88 4.26
C ALA A 56 1.65 -7.91 3.16
N TYR A 57 1.90 -7.51 1.91
CA TYR A 57 1.79 -8.38 0.75
C TYR A 57 2.81 -9.55 0.79
N TRP A 58 4.09 -9.29 1.12
CA TRP A 58 5.13 -10.32 1.18
C TRP A 58 4.91 -11.33 2.33
N LEU A 59 4.42 -10.87 3.48
CA LEU A 59 4.01 -11.74 4.57
C LEU A 59 2.85 -12.64 4.12
N LYS A 60 1.87 -12.11 3.38
CA LYS A 60 0.77 -12.92 2.83
C LYS A 60 1.27 -13.98 1.84
N LYS A 61 2.29 -13.66 1.04
CA LYS A 61 2.97 -14.62 0.14
C LYS A 61 3.90 -15.61 0.85
N GLY A 62 3.97 -15.59 2.19
CA GLY A 62 4.77 -16.53 2.97
C GLY A 62 6.28 -16.26 2.97
N ARG A 63 6.72 -15.04 2.61
CA ARG A 63 8.14 -14.69 2.68
C ARG A 63 8.62 -14.63 4.13
N SER A 64 9.85 -15.08 4.36
CA SER A 64 10.45 -15.06 5.69
C SER A 64 10.78 -13.63 6.16
N TYR A 65 10.79 -13.44 7.48
CA TYR A 65 11.17 -12.17 8.11
C TYR A 65 12.55 -11.68 7.67
N THR A 66 13.53 -12.59 7.57
CA THR A 66 14.89 -12.28 7.12
C THR A 66 14.90 -11.76 5.69
N ASN A 67 14.15 -12.42 4.78
CA ASN A 67 14.04 -11.99 3.40
C ASN A 67 13.41 -10.58 3.30
N ILE A 68 12.31 -10.34 4.02
CA ILE A 68 11.62 -9.04 4.04
C ILE A 68 12.55 -7.95 4.57
N LYS A 69 13.21 -8.19 5.71
CA LYS A 69 14.14 -7.26 6.34
C LYS A 69 15.29 -6.86 5.40
N GLN A 70 15.92 -7.83 4.75
CA GLN A 70 17.10 -7.61 3.90
C GLN A 70 16.78 -6.84 2.62
N ASN A 71 15.63 -7.13 1.99
CA ASN A 71 15.23 -6.53 0.72
C ASN A 71 14.55 -5.17 0.91
N LEU A 72 13.64 -5.05 1.88
CA LEU A 72 12.90 -3.81 2.12
C LEU A 72 13.61 -2.85 3.08
N LYS A 73 14.77 -3.24 3.63
CA LYS A 73 15.59 -2.44 4.56
C LYS A 73 14.77 -1.94 5.77
N VAL A 74 14.02 -2.85 6.40
CA VAL A 74 13.15 -2.56 7.55
C VAL A 74 13.55 -3.35 8.79
N SER A 75 13.20 -2.84 9.97
CA SER A 75 13.44 -3.56 11.22
C SER A 75 12.47 -4.73 11.42
N SER A 76 12.88 -5.74 12.21
CA SER A 76 11.98 -6.85 12.58
C SER A 76 10.74 -6.36 13.36
N ALA A 77 10.88 -5.29 14.16
CA ALA A 77 9.77 -4.67 14.87
C ALA A 77 8.73 -4.07 13.91
N THR A 78 9.18 -3.45 12.82
CA THR A 78 8.30 -2.93 11.75
C THR A 78 7.52 -4.05 11.06
N ILE A 79 8.19 -5.19 10.80
CA ILE A 79 7.54 -6.36 10.21
C ILE A 79 6.48 -6.92 11.16
N ALA A 80 6.82 -7.10 12.43
CA ALA A 80 5.89 -7.59 13.45
C ALA A 80 4.66 -6.68 13.63
N SER A 81 4.88 -5.36 13.69
CA SER A 81 3.81 -4.37 13.74
C SER A 81 2.90 -4.49 12.52
N THR A 82 3.46 -4.68 11.32
CA THR A 82 2.67 -4.85 10.09
C THR A 82 1.93 -6.19 10.06
N GLN A 83 2.53 -7.26 10.56
CA GLN A 83 1.90 -8.58 10.66
C GLN A 83 0.62 -8.52 11.50
N SER A 84 0.61 -7.75 12.60
CA SER A 84 -0.58 -7.56 13.44
C SER A 84 -1.77 -6.94 12.68
N LEU A 85 -1.51 -6.26 11.56
CA LEU A 85 -2.53 -5.61 10.73
C LEU A 85 -3.11 -6.54 9.66
N LEU A 86 -2.50 -7.69 9.38
CA LEU A 86 -2.91 -8.57 8.28
C LEU A 86 -4.32 -9.14 8.43
N ASN A 87 -4.81 -9.27 9.66
CA ASN A 87 -6.16 -9.76 9.92
C ASN A 87 -7.22 -8.65 9.83
N LYS A 88 -6.83 -7.41 9.59
CA LYS A 88 -7.78 -6.29 9.44
C LYS A 88 -8.38 -6.29 8.03
N THR A 89 -9.70 -6.18 7.96
CA THR A 89 -10.48 -6.20 6.70
C THR A 89 -9.91 -5.27 5.64
N GLY A 90 -9.56 -4.03 6.01
CA GLY A 90 -9.01 -3.06 5.05
C GLY A 90 -7.69 -3.50 4.41
N VAL A 91 -6.79 -4.12 5.19
CA VAL A 91 -5.50 -4.63 4.67
C VAL A 91 -5.74 -5.84 3.76
N LEU A 92 -6.64 -6.74 4.15
CA LEU A 92 -7.00 -7.89 3.31
C LEU A 92 -7.60 -7.46 1.96
N LEU A 93 -8.44 -6.41 1.95
CA LEU A 93 -8.99 -5.86 0.71
C LEU A 93 -7.90 -5.31 -0.20
N ALA A 94 -6.96 -4.53 0.34
CA ALA A 94 -5.83 -4.00 -0.43
C ALA A 94 -4.97 -5.12 -1.02
N ILE A 95 -4.64 -6.14 -0.22
CA ILE A 95 -3.85 -7.29 -0.68
C ILE A 95 -4.57 -8.04 -1.80
N LYS A 96 -5.89 -8.28 -1.68
CA LYS A 96 -6.68 -8.93 -2.73
C LYS A 96 -6.64 -8.14 -4.04
N LYS A 97 -6.65 -6.80 -3.99
CA LYS A 97 -6.53 -5.94 -5.18
C LYS A 97 -5.16 -6.09 -5.84
N ILE A 98 -4.08 -6.04 -5.05
CA ILE A 98 -2.70 -6.25 -5.54
C ILE A 98 -2.58 -7.63 -6.22
N GLU A 99 -3.13 -8.68 -5.60
CA GLU A 99 -3.09 -10.01 -6.20
C GLU A 99 -3.87 -10.04 -7.52
N ALA A 100 -5.06 -9.43 -7.60
CA ALA A 100 -5.81 -9.38 -8.85
C ALA A 100 -5.02 -8.69 -9.99
N GLU A 101 -4.34 -7.57 -9.71
CA GLU A 101 -3.51 -6.84 -10.68
C GLU A 101 -2.26 -7.62 -11.11
N GLU A 102 -1.60 -8.29 -10.15
CA GLU A 102 -0.46 -9.17 -10.44
C GLU A 102 -0.87 -10.30 -11.38
N TRP A 103 -1.99 -10.97 -11.08
CA TRP A 103 -2.52 -12.05 -11.91
C TRP A 103 -2.95 -11.55 -13.29
N ALA A 104 -3.56 -10.37 -13.39
CA ALA A 104 -3.92 -9.76 -14.67
C ALA A 104 -2.68 -9.47 -15.52
N SER A 105 -1.62 -8.92 -14.91
CA SER A 105 -0.34 -8.63 -15.58
C SER A 105 0.36 -9.91 -16.07
N VAL A 106 0.44 -10.94 -15.22
CA VAL A 106 1.01 -12.24 -15.58
C VAL A 106 0.22 -12.90 -16.71
N TRP A 107 -1.10 -12.79 -16.69
CA TRP A 107 -1.97 -13.36 -17.72
C TRP A 107 -1.85 -12.61 -19.05
N ALA A 108 -1.79 -11.28 -19.03
CA ALA A 108 -1.54 -10.46 -20.22
C ALA A 108 -0.23 -10.83 -20.90
N GLU A 109 0.84 -11.01 -20.13
CA GLU A 109 2.14 -11.46 -20.64
C GLU A 109 2.09 -12.88 -21.24
N LYS A 110 1.32 -13.80 -20.65
CA LYS A 110 1.10 -15.15 -21.20
C LYS A 110 0.33 -15.12 -22.51
N ILE A 111 -0.73 -14.31 -22.62
CA ILE A 111 -1.48 -14.13 -23.88
C ILE A 111 -0.58 -13.55 -24.97
N LYS A 112 0.19 -12.50 -24.66
CA LYS A 112 1.10 -11.87 -25.62
C LYS A 112 2.10 -12.87 -26.20
N LYS A 113 2.67 -13.75 -25.36
CA LYS A 113 3.58 -14.82 -25.81
C LYS A 113 2.91 -15.89 -26.66
N PHE A 114 1.62 -16.12 -26.46
CA PHE A 114 0.85 -17.10 -27.22
C PHE A 114 0.40 -16.56 -28.57
N VAL A 115 0.06 -15.26 -28.65
CA VAL A 115 -0.37 -14.58 -29.89
C VAL A 115 0.81 -14.23 -30.80
N ASN A 116 2.00 -13.96 -30.25
CA ASN A 116 3.22 -13.75 -31.04
C ASN A 116 3.93 -15.07 -31.46
N ARG A 117 3.23 -16.20 -31.43
CA ARG A 117 3.71 -17.51 -31.90
C ARG A 117 2.91 -17.99 -33.10
#